data_AF-A0A133UR82-F1
#
_entry.id   AF-A0A133UR82-F1
#
_cell.length_a   1.000
_cell.length_b   1.000
_cell.length_c   1.000
_cell.angle_alpha   90.00
_cell.angle_beta   90.00
_cell.angle_gamma   90.00
#
_symmetry.space_group_name_H-M   'P 1'
#
loop_
_entity.id
_entity.type
_entity.pdbx_description
1 polymer ?
#
loop_
_entity_poly.entity_id
_entity_poly.type
_entity_poly.pdbx_seq_one_letter_code
_entity_poly.pdbx_strand_id
1 'polypeptide(L)'
;MRGFGVSGNMGEVTVRAPAHLHAGNFDLAGDLGRLYGTVGFAIEDPSLEIVVRKGEGISAEDEDARRFAERFVEKHDIGGVEIEILLRGIT
;
A
#
# COMPACT_ATOMS: atom_id res chain seq x y z
N MET A 1 10.54 -12.99 8.81
CA MET A 1 10.65 -11.54 8.58
C MET A 1 10.69 -11.24 7.09
N ARG A 2 9.52 -11.12 6.46
CA ARG A 2 9.38 -10.37 5.20
C ARG A 2 8.18 -9.45 5.37
N GLY A 3 8.43 -8.27 5.94
CA GLY A 3 7.40 -7.26 6.19
C GLY A 3 6.87 -6.66 4.89
N PHE A 4 7.75 -6.43 3.91
CA PHE A 4 7.40 -6.02 2.55
C PHE A 4 7.72 -7.13 1.56
N GLY A 5 6.89 -7.29 0.53
CA GLY A 5 7.12 -8.29 -0.51
C GLY A 5 6.54 -7.86 -1.85
N VAL A 6 7.26 -8.14 -2.92
CA VAL A 6 6.75 -8.11 -4.28
C VAL A 6 6.96 -9.50 -4.87
N SER A 7 5.90 -10.07 -5.43
CA SER A 7 5.94 -11.31 -6.21
C SER A 7 5.17 -11.08 -7.50
N GLY A 8 5.49 -11.82 -8.55
CA GLY A 8 4.72 -11.71 -9.78
C GLY A 8 5.12 -12.74 -10.80
N ASN A 9 4.20 -12.97 -11.72
CA ASN A 9 4.37 -13.79 -12.91
C ASN A 9 4.08 -12.91 -14.14
N MET A 10 4.19 -13.47 -15.33
CA MET A 10 3.97 -12.70 -16.56
C MET A 10 2.50 -12.26 -16.68
N GLY A 11 2.22 -10.99 -16.38
CA GLY A 11 0.88 -10.38 -16.46
C GLY A 11 0.21 -10.10 -15.10
N GLU A 12 0.82 -10.50 -13.98
CA GLU A 12 0.30 -10.30 -12.63
C GLU A 12 1.44 -9.93 -11.66
N VAL A 13 1.21 -8.93 -10.81
CA VAL A 13 2.11 -8.54 -9.72
C VAL A 13 1.31 -8.41 -8.42
N THR A 14 1.83 -9.02 -7.37
CA THR A 14 1.32 -8.91 -6.01
C THR A 14 2.30 -8.10 -5.17
N VAL A 15 1.78 -7.10 -4.46
CA VAL A 15 2.55 -6.27 -3.51
C VAL A 15 1.94 -6.44 -2.12
N ARG A 16 2.77 -6.81 -1.15
CA ARG A 16 2.40 -6.86 0.27
C ARG A 16 3.06 -5.72 1.03
N ALA A 17 2.25 -4.94 1.75
CA ALA A 17 2.67 -3.89 2.67
C ALA A 17 2.26 -4.24 4.11
N PRO A 18 3.18 -4.16 5.09
CA PRO A 18 2.87 -4.43 6.49
C PRO A 18 2.10 -3.25 7.11
N ALA A 19 1.31 -3.50 8.15
CA ALA A 19 0.73 -2.41 8.93
C ALA A 19 1.81 -1.65 9.70
N HIS A 20 1.55 -0.36 9.91
CA HIS A 20 2.41 0.53 10.68
C HIS A 20 1.69 0.96 11.95
N LEU A 21 2.18 0.50 13.10
CA LEU A 21 1.69 0.94 14.40
C LEU A 21 2.39 2.24 14.80
N HIS A 22 1.64 3.32 14.89
CA HIS A 22 2.15 4.60 15.38
C HIS A 22 2.13 4.63 16.92
N ALA A 23 3.29 4.78 17.55
CA ALA A 23 3.44 4.77 19.01
C ALA A 23 3.59 6.17 19.63
N GLY A 24 3.56 7.23 18.81
CA GLY A 24 3.53 8.61 19.28
C GLY A 24 4.74 9.44 18.85
N ASN A 25 4.89 10.61 19.47
CA ASN A 25 5.99 11.54 19.23
C ASN A 25 6.85 11.65 20.48
N PHE A 26 8.17 11.49 20.33
CA PHE A 26 9.08 11.55 21.47
C PHE A 26 9.36 12.97 21.98
N ASP A 27 9.30 13.96 21.08
CA ASP A 27 9.56 15.34 21.42
C ASP A 27 8.49 16.24 20.79
N LEU A 28 7.44 16.48 21.58
CA LEU A 28 6.36 17.39 21.20
C LEU A 28 6.72 18.86 21.47
N ALA A 29 7.65 19.11 22.41
CA ALA A 29 8.07 20.46 22.77
C ALA A 29 9.11 21.03 21.78
N GLY A 30 9.80 20.15 21.05
CA GLY A 30 10.87 20.49 20.11
C GLY A 30 12.19 20.85 20.79
N ASP A 31 12.32 20.61 22.10
CA ASP A 31 13.48 20.99 22.89
C ASP A 31 14.69 20.06 22.68
N LEU A 32 14.48 18.90 22.05
CA LEU A 32 15.55 18.02 21.54
C LEU A 32 16.03 18.41 20.13
N GLY A 33 15.64 19.61 19.64
CA GLY A 33 16.12 20.17 18.38
C GLY A 33 15.41 19.64 17.13
N ARG A 34 14.30 18.91 17.28
CA ARG A 34 13.44 18.49 16.17
C ARG A 34 11.98 18.64 16.57
N LEU A 35 11.21 19.32 15.73
CA LEU A 35 9.76 19.39 15.89
C LEU A 35 9.14 18.24 15.12
N TYR A 36 8.35 17.44 15.83
CA TYR A 36 7.67 16.27 15.29
C TYR A 36 8.66 15.15 14.91
N GLY A 37 8.35 13.94 15.37
CA GLY A 37 9.24 12.80 15.26
C GLY A 37 8.51 11.58 15.74
N THR A 38 7.81 10.95 14.80
CA THR A 38 6.98 9.80 15.08
C THR A 38 7.86 8.59 15.33
N VAL A 39 7.50 7.81 16.33
CA VAL A 39 7.99 6.45 16.47
C VAL A 39 6.88 5.49 16.10
N GLY A 40 7.26 4.41 15.44
CA GLY A 40 6.33 3.37 15.06
C GLY A 40 7.03 2.08 14.68
N PHE A 41 6.23 1.05 14.51
CA PHE A 41 6.69 -0.31 14.24
C PHE A 41 5.96 -0.85 13.03
N ALA A 42 6.70 -1.44 12.09
CA ALA A 42 6.10 -2.32 11.10
C ALA A 42 5.75 -3.64 11.79
N ILE A 43 4.48 -4.03 11.73
CA ILE A 43 3.99 -5.30 12.27
C ILE A 43 3.60 -6.22 11.12
N GLU A 44 3.81 -7.53 11.27
CA GLU A 44 3.53 -8.48 10.19
C GLU A 44 2.03 -8.62 9.92
N ASP A 45 1.19 -8.52 10.97
CA ASP A 45 -0.27 -8.57 10.86
C ASP A 45 -0.93 -7.44 11.68
N PRO A 46 -1.99 -6.80 11.14
CA PRO A 46 -2.57 -7.04 9.82
C PRO A 46 -1.65 -6.55 8.68
N SER A 47 -1.92 -6.98 7.45
CA SER A 47 -1.20 -6.51 6.27
C SER A 47 -2.14 -6.26 5.08
N LEU A 48 -1.73 -5.36 4.21
CA LEU A 48 -2.39 -5.05 2.96
C LEU A 48 -1.68 -5.80 1.83
N GLU A 49 -2.43 -6.55 1.05
CA GLU A 49 -1.94 -7.22 -0.15
C GLU A 49 -2.75 -6.71 -1.35
N ILE A 50 -2.06 -6.22 -2.37
CA ILE A 50 -2.65 -5.71 -3.61
C ILE A 50 -2.18 -6.60 -4.73
N VAL A 51 -3.13 -7.18 -5.48
CA VAL A 51 -2.85 -7.93 -6.70
C VAL A 51 -3.26 -7.09 -7.89
N VAL A 52 -2.34 -6.88 -8.83
CA VAL A 52 -2.57 -6.11 -10.05
C VAL A 52 -2.33 -7.01 -11.26
N ARG A 53 -3.29 -7.05 -12.17
CA ARG A 53 -3.25 -7.80 -13.43
C ARG A 53 -3.41 -6.86 -14.61
N LYS A 54 -2.91 -7.28 -15.78
CA LYS A 54 -3.26 -6.60 -17.05
C LYS A 54 -4.75 -6.82 -17.33
N GLY A 55 -5.44 -5.77 -17.73
CA GLY A 55 -6.85 -5.80 -18.13
C GLY A 55 -7.12 -5.02 -19.41
N GLU A 56 -8.33 -5.14 -19.94
CA GLU A 56 -8.78 -4.37 -21.12
C GLU A 56 -9.22 -2.94 -20.75
N GLY A 57 -9.57 -2.71 -19.49
CA GLY A 57 -9.94 -1.41 -18.92
C GLY A 57 -9.44 -1.28 -17.48
N ILE A 58 -9.94 -0.29 -16.74
CA ILE A 58 -9.60 -0.11 -15.32
C ILE A 58 -10.70 -0.71 -14.46
N SER A 59 -10.35 -1.68 -13.62
CA SER A 59 -11.27 -2.35 -12.70
C SER A 59 -10.67 -2.46 -11.31
N ALA A 60 -11.42 -2.05 -10.29
CA ALA A 60 -11.12 -2.29 -8.89
C ALA A 60 -12.42 -2.21 -8.08
N GLU A 61 -12.61 -3.10 -7.11
CA GLU A 61 -13.77 -3.04 -6.19
C GLU A 61 -13.64 -1.88 -5.19
N ASP A 62 -12.41 -1.59 -4.77
CA ASP A 62 -12.11 -0.48 -3.87
C ASP A 62 -12.07 0.85 -4.61
N GLU A 63 -12.79 1.85 -4.10
CA GLU A 63 -12.95 3.16 -4.73
C GLU A 63 -11.64 3.95 -4.79
N ASP A 64 -10.83 3.89 -3.74
CA ASP A 64 -9.55 4.58 -3.70
C ASP A 64 -8.56 3.95 -4.68
N ALA A 65 -8.47 2.61 -4.72
CA ALA A 65 -7.66 1.92 -5.73
C ALA A 65 -8.08 2.26 -7.15
N ARG A 66 -9.39 2.29 -7.45
CA ARG A 66 -9.89 2.70 -8.76
C ARG A 66 -9.46 4.13 -9.10
N ARG A 67 -9.62 5.07 -8.17
CA ARG A 67 -9.23 6.48 -8.36
C ARG A 67 -7.73 6.62 -8.61
N PHE A 68 -6.90 5.88 -7.89
CA PHE A 68 -5.45 5.89 -8.11
C PHE A 68 -5.08 5.27 -9.46
N ALA A 69 -5.71 4.16 -9.85
CA ALA A 69 -5.48 3.50 -11.13
C ALA A 69 -5.83 4.40 -12.32
N GLU A 70 -7.00 5.06 -12.28
CA GLU A 70 -7.43 6.04 -13.29
C GLU A 70 -6.38 7.15 -13.48
N ARG A 71 -5.93 7.76 -12.38
CA ARG A 71 -4.91 8.82 -12.41
C ARG A 71 -3.56 8.32 -12.92
N PHE A 72 -3.18 7.10 -12.55
CA PHE A 72 -1.89 6.54 -12.93
C PHE A 72 -1.88 6.17 -14.42
N VAL A 73 -2.94 5.53 -14.90
CA VAL A 73 -3.15 5.19 -16.33
C VAL A 73 -3.17 6.46 -17.19
N GLU A 74 -3.96 7.46 -16.81
CA GLU A 74 -4.03 8.76 -17.50
C GLU A 74 -2.65 9.41 -17.63
N LYS A 75 -1.87 9.41 -16.54
CA LYS A 75 -0.57 10.09 -16.48
C LYS A 75 0.54 9.35 -17.22
N HIS A 76 0.51 8.01 -17.22
CA HIS A 76 1.62 7.18 -17.69
C HIS A 76 1.34 6.46 -19.02
N ASP A 77 0.15 6.62 -19.60
CA ASP A 77 -0.27 5.99 -20.86
C ASP A 77 -0.03 4.47 -20.85
N ILE A 78 -0.41 3.83 -19.74
CA ILE A 78 -0.33 2.38 -19.59
C ILE A 78 -1.69 1.75 -19.95
N GLY A 79 -1.68 0.49 -20.38
CA GLY A 79 -2.90 -0.26 -20.69
C GLY A 79 -3.81 -0.48 -19.47
N GLY A 80 -4.96 -1.12 -19.70
CA GLY A 80 -5.92 -1.44 -18.64
C GLY A 80 -5.32 -2.30 -17.52
N VAL A 81 -5.88 -2.16 -16.32
CA VAL A 81 -5.45 -2.84 -15.11
C VAL A 81 -6.65 -3.32 -14.32
N GLU A 82 -6.53 -4.52 -13.76
CA GLU A 82 -7.46 -5.07 -12.79
C GLU A 82 -6.77 -5.14 -11.43
N ILE A 83 -7.41 -4.62 -10.39
CA ILE A 83 -6.84 -4.49 -9.06
C ILE A 83 -7.75 -5.18 -8.04
N GLU A 84 -7.15 -6.06 -7.26
CA GLU A 84 -7.77 -6.77 -6.16
C GLU A 84 -7.08 -6.37 -4.84
N ILE A 85 -7.86 -5.95 -3.85
CA ILE A 85 -7.36 -5.61 -2.52
C ILE A 85 -7.71 -6.73 -1.54
N LEU A 86 -6.69 -7.21 -0.82
CA LEU A 86 -6.80 -8.24 0.19
C LEU A 86 -6.27 -7.71 1.53
N LEU A 87 -7.15 -7.59 2.52
CA LEU A 87 -6.76 -7.33 3.90
C LEU A 87 -6.49 -8.67 4.60
N ARG A 88 -5.28 -8.85 5.13
CA ARG A 88 -4.85 -10.07 5.82
C ARG A 88 -4.72 -9.80 7.32
N GLY A 89 -5.07 -10.78 8.15
CA GLY A 89 -4.88 -10.71 9.61
C GLY A 89 -5.91 -9.87 10.36
N ILE A 90 -7.05 -9.55 9.75
CA ILE A 90 -8.22 -8.94 10.40
C ILE A 90 -9.32 -10.00 10.41
N THR A 91 -9.71 -10.50 11.59
CA THR A 91 -10.76 -11.53 11.78
C THR A 91 -11.95 -10.92 12.47
#